data_AF-A0A0F7ZWP5-F1
#
_entry.id   AF-A0A0F7ZWP5-F1
#
_cell.length_a   1.000
_cell.length_b   1.000
_cell.length_c   1.000
_cell.angle_alpha   90.00
_cell.angle_beta   90.00
_cell.angle_gamma   90.00
#
_symmetry.space_group_name_H-M   'P 1'
#
loop_
_entity.id
_entity.type
_entity.pdbx_description
1 polymer ?
#
loop_
_entity_poly.entity_id
_entity_poly.type
_entity_poly.pdbx_seq_one_letter_code
_entity_poly.pdbx_strand_id
1 'polypeptide(L)'
;MKESPKTHLRTFSHPESTPEAVYAASATQLKRLIFNYRLRYKSSSYSFLWHTALMYVANATLSNPKEENRSSCLMLCINGYESLGRSWRVVETIIKALLWMTLRKEVISSDAAHRILHDLRNNNSTHIQDSIRATFMADLDLAFSDPRSATVECLAEQFEEHAALKDYTNILDEEGFELGD
;
A
#
# COMPACT_ATOMS: atom_id res chain seq x y z
N MET A 1 -16.48 26.48 17.99
CA MET A 1 -16.13 25.45 16.97
C MET A 1 -17.45 24.94 16.41
N LYS A 2 -17.81 25.32 15.18
CA LYS A 2 -19.13 25.02 14.61
C LYS A 2 -19.02 23.67 13.90
N GLU A 3 -19.62 22.62 14.47
CA GLU A 3 -19.67 21.30 13.82
C GLU A 3 -20.39 21.43 12.47
N SER A 4 -19.73 21.00 11.41
CA SER A 4 -20.31 20.87 10.08
C SER A 4 -21.50 19.89 10.14
N PRO A 5 -22.66 20.19 9.51
CA PRO A 5 -23.82 19.31 9.56
C PRO A 5 -23.48 17.95 8.92
N LYS A 6 -23.69 16.86 9.68
CA LYS A 6 -23.51 15.49 9.18
C LYS A 6 -24.49 15.25 8.04
N THR A 7 -23.97 15.05 6.83
CA THR A 7 -24.77 14.81 5.63
C THR A 7 -25.41 13.43 5.71
N HIS A 8 -26.73 13.36 5.81
CA HIS A 8 -27.46 12.09 5.91
C HIS A 8 -27.82 11.55 4.53
N LEU A 9 -27.77 10.22 4.35
CA LEU A 9 -28.27 9.57 3.16
C LEU A 9 -29.80 9.67 3.14
N ARG A 10 -30.35 10.30 2.11
CA ARG A 10 -31.80 10.57 1.99
C ARG A 10 -32.66 9.29 1.88
N THR A 11 -32.06 8.19 1.44
CA THR A 11 -32.75 6.92 1.16
C THR A 11 -32.96 6.07 2.41
N PHE A 12 -32.22 6.32 3.49
CA PHE A 12 -32.26 5.50 4.70
C PHE A 12 -32.79 6.32 5.88
N SER A 13 -33.64 5.71 6.71
CA SER A 13 -34.26 6.38 7.87
C SER A 13 -33.44 6.28 9.15
N HIS A 14 -32.35 5.52 9.15
CA HIS A 14 -31.57 5.24 10.36
C HIS A 14 -30.59 6.40 10.66
N PRO A 15 -30.53 6.94 11.90
CA PRO A 15 -29.72 8.13 12.25
C PRO A 15 -28.22 8.05 11.92
N GLU A 16 -27.69 6.82 11.84
CA GLU A 16 -26.30 6.54 11.47
C GLU A 16 -26.08 6.31 9.97
N SER A 17 -27.08 6.58 9.12
CA SER A 17 -26.94 6.40 7.66
C SER A 17 -26.19 7.56 7.03
N THR A 18 -24.97 7.80 7.48
CA THR A 18 -24.07 8.78 6.86
C THR A 18 -23.18 8.09 5.82
N PRO A 19 -22.72 8.81 4.78
CA PRO A 19 -21.76 8.29 3.81
C PRO A 19 -20.51 7.69 4.47
N GLU A 20 -20.02 8.31 5.54
CA GLU A 20 -18.83 7.87 6.28
C GLU A 20 -19.07 6.53 6.99
N ALA A 21 -20.25 6.35 7.59
CA ALA A 21 -20.63 5.09 8.22
C ALA A 21 -20.73 3.96 7.20
N VAL A 22 -21.35 4.23 6.04
CA VAL A 22 -21.44 3.25 4.94
C VAL A 22 -20.06 2.91 4.37
N TYR A 23 -19.20 3.90 4.17
CA TYR A 23 -17.82 3.71 3.73
C TYR A 23 -17.03 2.85 4.73
N ALA A 24 -17.07 3.18 6.02
CA ALA A 24 -16.38 2.43 7.06
C ALA A 24 -16.87 0.98 7.16
N ALA A 25 -18.19 0.77 7.09
CA ALA A 25 -18.78 -0.58 7.07
C ALA A 25 -18.34 -1.37 5.82
N SER A 26 -18.34 -0.73 4.66
CA SER A 26 -17.94 -1.35 3.39
C SER A 26 -16.46 -1.75 3.39
N ALA A 27 -15.57 -0.86 3.84
CA ALA A 27 -14.14 -1.15 3.99
C ALA A 27 -13.90 -2.31 4.98
N THR A 28 -14.64 -2.33 6.09
CA THR A 28 -14.56 -3.42 7.08
C THR A 28 -15.01 -4.76 6.50
N GLN A 29 -16.11 -4.78 5.75
CA GLN A 29 -16.60 -5.98 5.07
C GLN A 29 -15.62 -6.48 4.02
N LEU A 30 -15.06 -5.57 3.22
CA LEU A 30 -14.09 -5.89 2.18
C LEU A 30 -12.80 -6.48 2.76
N LYS A 31 -12.29 -5.88 3.85
CA LYS A 31 -11.14 -6.39 4.62
C LYS A 31 -11.39 -7.84 5.10
N ARG A 32 -12.56 -8.10 5.70
CA ARG A 32 -12.96 -9.45 6.14
C ARG A 32 -13.05 -10.44 4.97
N LEU A 33 -13.61 -10.01 3.84
CA LEU A 33 -13.79 -10.87 2.66
C LEU A 33 -12.43 -11.30 2.08
N ILE A 34 -11.51 -10.36 1.88
CA ILE A 34 -10.18 -10.66 1.33
C ILE A 34 -9.40 -11.59 2.24
N PHE A 35 -9.39 -11.32 3.56
CA PHE A 35 -8.68 -12.19 4.49
C PHE A 35 -9.28 -13.59 4.53
N ASN A 36 -10.61 -13.73 4.53
CA ASN A 36 -11.23 -15.06 4.45
C ASN A 36 -10.89 -15.77 3.13
N TYR A 37 -10.92 -15.06 2.00
CA TYR A 37 -10.57 -15.63 0.71
C TYR A 37 -9.11 -16.13 0.71
N ARG A 38 -8.18 -15.31 1.19
CA ARG A 38 -6.76 -15.65 1.25
C ARG A 38 -6.46 -16.82 2.20
N LEU A 39 -7.14 -16.88 3.35
CA LEU A 39 -6.92 -17.94 4.33
C LEU A 39 -7.53 -19.29 3.92
N ARG A 40 -8.64 -19.28 3.18
CA ARG A 40 -9.42 -20.50 2.89
C ARG A 40 -9.15 -21.10 1.52
N TYR A 41 -8.66 -20.33 0.56
CA TYR A 41 -8.55 -20.76 -0.82
C TYR A 41 -7.11 -20.68 -1.33
N LYS A 42 -6.57 -21.84 -1.73
CA LYS A 42 -5.24 -21.94 -2.37
C LYS A 42 -5.13 -21.10 -3.65
N SER A 43 -6.25 -20.85 -4.32
CA SER A 43 -6.32 -19.98 -5.50
C SER A 43 -5.87 -18.55 -5.22
N SER A 44 -5.86 -18.11 -3.96
CA SER A 44 -5.36 -16.79 -3.60
C SER A 44 -3.88 -16.56 -3.91
N SER A 45 -3.06 -17.61 -3.99
CA SER A 45 -1.62 -17.47 -4.30
C SER A 45 -1.30 -17.35 -5.79
N TYR A 46 -2.27 -17.55 -6.68
CA TYR A 46 -2.06 -17.44 -8.14
C TYR A 46 -3.14 -16.63 -8.89
N SER A 47 -4.32 -16.42 -8.30
CA SER A 47 -5.37 -15.55 -8.86
C SER A 47 -5.14 -14.10 -8.46
N PHE A 48 -5.16 -13.20 -9.44
CA PHE A 48 -4.96 -11.76 -9.22
C PHE A 48 -6.25 -10.98 -8.93
N LEU A 49 -7.42 -11.62 -9.03
CA LEU A 49 -8.73 -10.93 -8.99
C LEU A 49 -8.99 -10.13 -7.70
N TRP A 50 -8.36 -10.53 -6.59
CA TRP A 50 -8.54 -9.87 -5.29
C TRP A 50 -7.69 -8.60 -5.12
N HIS A 51 -6.80 -8.29 -6.06
CA HIS A 51 -5.88 -7.13 -5.93
C HIS A 51 -6.63 -5.80 -5.81
N THR A 52 -7.74 -5.62 -6.53
CA THR A 52 -8.55 -4.38 -6.49
C THR A 52 -9.12 -4.17 -5.09
N ALA A 53 -9.72 -5.23 -4.53
CA ALA A 53 -10.25 -5.23 -3.19
C ALA A 53 -9.16 -4.87 -2.16
N LEU A 54 -7.96 -5.43 -2.31
CA LEU A 54 -6.86 -5.14 -1.40
C LEU A 54 -6.35 -3.70 -1.55
N MET A 55 -6.35 -3.15 -2.77
CA MET A 55 -6.01 -1.75 -3.01
C MET A 55 -6.98 -0.81 -2.28
N TYR A 56 -8.28 -1.07 -2.34
CA TYR A 56 -9.29 -0.31 -1.58
C TYR A 56 -9.08 -0.42 -0.07
N VAL A 57 -8.77 -1.61 0.45
CA VAL A 57 -8.51 -1.81 1.88
C VAL A 57 -7.24 -1.06 2.31
N ALA A 58 -6.17 -1.12 1.54
CA ALA A 58 -4.94 -0.38 1.83
C ALA A 58 -5.20 1.13 1.90
N ASN A 59 -5.94 1.69 0.93
CA ASN A 59 -6.32 3.10 0.93
C ASN A 59 -7.19 3.47 2.13
N ALA A 60 -8.22 2.67 2.43
CA ALA A 60 -9.10 2.92 3.58
C ALA A 60 -8.33 2.92 4.90
N THR A 61 -7.42 1.95 5.08
CA THR A 61 -6.57 1.86 6.27
C THR A 61 -5.57 3.01 6.37
N LEU A 62 -4.97 3.40 5.25
CA LEU A 62 -4.05 4.53 5.22
C LEU A 62 -4.74 5.86 5.50
N SER A 63 -5.99 6.01 5.10
CA SER A 63 -6.79 7.24 5.26
C SER A 63 -7.32 7.44 6.67
N ASN A 64 -7.45 6.39 7.47
CA ASN A 64 -7.98 6.48 8.82
C ASN A 64 -6.84 6.44 9.87
N PRO A 65 -6.31 7.58 10.34
CA PRO A 65 -5.22 7.60 11.31
C PRO A 65 -5.59 7.01 12.67
N LYS A 66 -6.88 6.91 12.98
CA LYS A 66 -7.39 6.37 14.25
C LYS A 66 -7.54 4.85 14.24
N GLU A 67 -7.30 4.18 13.11
CA GLU A 67 -7.33 2.72 13.07
C GLU A 67 -6.10 2.17 13.83
N GLU A 68 -6.34 1.52 14.95
CA GLU A 68 -5.28 0.98 15.84
C GLU A 68 -4.41 -0.08 15.13
N ASN A 69 -4.95 -0.74 14.11
CA ASN A 69 -4.33 -1.88 13.43
C ASN A 69 -3.80 -1.54 12.03
N ARG A 70 -3.45 -0.27 11.76
CA ARG A 70 -3.02 0.17 10.42
C ARG A 70 -1.80 -0.58 9.91
N SER A 71 -0.72 -0.58 10.69
CA SER A 71 0.54 -1.23 10.32
C SER A 71 0.34 -2.74 10.10
N SER A 72 -0.39 -3.40 11.00
CA SER A 72 -0.72 -4.83 10.87
C SER A 72 -1.57 -5.13 9.63
N CYS A 73 -2.56 -4.30 9.33
CA CYS A 73 -3.40 -4.46 8.15
C CYS A 73 -2.60 -4.26 6.86
N LEU A 74 -1.70 -3.28 6.83
CA LEU A 74 -0.86 -3.00 5.67
C LEU A 74 0.19 -4.11 5.47
N MET A 75 0.78 -4.64 6.54
CA MET A 75 1.62 -5.83 6.45
C MET A 75 0.85 -7.03 5.89
N LEU A 76 -0.40 -7.24 6.33
CA LEU A 76 -1.25 -8.29 5.75
C LEU A 76 -1.55 -8.05 4.26
N CYS A 77 -1.66 -6.80 3.83
CA CYS A 77 -1.81 -6.43 2.42
C CYS A 77 -0.54 -6.78 1.62
N ILE A 78 0.63 -6.35 2.10
CA ILE A 78 1.92 -6.60 1.45
C ILE A 78 2.22 -8.09 1.37
N ASN A 79 2.08 -8.83 2.48
CA ASN A 79 2.25 -10.29 2.54
C ASN A 79 1.23 -11.02 1.65
N GLY A 80 0.12 -10.38 1.29
CA GLY A 80 -0.79 -10.90 0.28
C GLY A 80 -0.17 -10.94 -1.08
N TYR A 81 0.39 -9.81 -1.49
CA TYR A 81 1.03 -9.68 -2.77
C TYR A 81 2.28 -10.55 -2.89
N GLU A 82 3.04 -10.73 -1.82
CA GLU A 82 4.23 -11.59 -1.81
C GLU A 82 3.94 -13.00 -2.37
N SER A 83 2.84 -13.62 -1.96
CA SER A 83 2.45 -14.95 -2.45
C SER A 83 2.15 -15.01 -3.95
N LEU A 84 1.75 -13.88 -4.56
CA LEU A 84 1.49 -13.76 -5.98
C LEU A 84 2.75 -13.44 -6.80
N GLY A 85 3.83 -12.99 -6.15
CA GLY A 85 5.05 -12.51 -6.83
C GLY A 85 5.66 -13.53 -7.77
N ARG A 86 5.50 -14.83 -7.46
CA ARG A 86 5.95 -15.94 -8.32
C ARG A 86 5.17 -16.06 -9.63
N SER A 87 3.91 -15.62 -9.66
CA SER A 87 3.02 -15.77 -10.81
C SER A 87 2.81 -14.46 -11.56
N TRP A 88 3.00 -13.30 -10.89
CA TRP A 88 2.66 -11.99 -11.42
C TRP A 88 3.78 -10.99 -11.18
N ARG A 89 4.48 -10.61 -12.24
CA ARG A 89 5.60 -9.67 -12.16
C ARG A 89 5.20 -8.29 -11.61
N VAL A 90 3.96 -7.86 -11.86
CA VAL A 90 3.41 -6.55 -11.43
C VAL A 90 3.36 -6.39 -9.91
N VAL A 91 3.47 -7.50 -9.16
CA VAL A 91 3.46 -7.52 -7.70
C VAL A 91 4.56 -6.65 -7.08
N GLU A 92 5.78 -6.71 -7.61
CA GLU A 92 6.88 -5.91 -7.05
C GLU A 92 6.58 -4.42 -7.19
N THR A 93 6.10 -3.99 -8.36
CA THR A 93 5.70 -2.59 -8.59
C THR A 93 4.56 -2.18 -7.65
N ILE A 94 3.56 -3.03 -7.43
CA ILE A 94 2.48 -2.76 -6.46
C ILE A 94 3.02 -2.62 -5.04
N ILE A 95 3.92 -3.52 -4.61
CA ILE A 95 4.48 -3.48 -3.26
C ILE A 95 5.30 -2.20 -3.07
N LYS A 96 6.14 -1.78 -4.03
CA LYS A 96 6.86 -0.51 -3.98
C LYS A 96 5.92 0.69 -3.84
N ALA A 97 4.85 0.73 -4.64
CA ALA A 97 3.84 1.79 -4.53
C ALA A 97 3.18 1.82 -3.14
N LEU A 98 2.81 0.66 -2.59
CA LEU A 98 2.23 0.57 -1.25
C LEU A 98 3.23 0.99 -0.17
N LEU A 99 4.50 0.60 -0.29
CA LEU A 99 5.57 1.00 0.63
C LEU A 99 5.81 2.51 0.59
N TRP A 100 5.74 3.13 -0.59
CA TRP A 100 5.81 4.59 -0.71
C TRP A 100 4.65 5.28 0.01
N MET A 101 3.43 4.77 -0.20
CA MET A 101 2.24 5.30 0.46
C MET A 101 2.32 5.16 1.99
N THR A 102 2.85 4.04 2.51
CA THR A 102 3.02 3.84 3.95
C THR A 102 4.12 4.72 4.53
N LEU A 103 5.22 4.96 3.81
CA LEU A 103 6.28 5.90 4.20
C LEU A 103 5.77 7.34 4.30
N ARG A 104 5.07 7.82 3.27
CA ARG A 104 4.50 9.17 3.23
C ARG A 104 3.51 9.44 4.37
N LYS A 105 2.85 8.39 4.85
CA LYS A 105 1.90 8.45 5.98
C LYS A 105 2.52 8.03 7.31
N GLU A 106 3.85 7.91 7.37
CA GLU A 106 4.65 7.57 8.55
C GLU A 106 4.21 6.29 9.28
N VAL A 107 3.65 5.33 8.54
CA VAL A 107 3.11 4.09 9.11
C VAL A 107 4.21 3.05 9.36
N ILE A 108 5.27 3.11 8.56
CA ILE A 108 6.47 2.28 8.69
C ILE A 108 7.71 3.17 8.52
N SER A 109 8.85 2.74 9.08
CA SER A 109 10.12 3.42 8.85
C SER A 109 10.72 3.07 7.48
N SER A 110 11.63 3.91 7.00
CA SER A 110 12.41 3.64 5.80
C SER A 110 13.11 2.28 5.89
N ASP A 111 13.80 1.95 6.98
CA ASP A 111 14.48 0.64 7.11
C ASP A 111 13.51 -0.54 7.04
N ALA A 112 12.32 -0.41 7.63
CA ALA A 112 11.31 -1.45 7.56
C ALA A 112 10.83 -1.66 6.11
N ALA A 113 10.60 -0.58 5.36
CA ALA A 113 10.21 -0.66 3.96
C ALA A 113 11.27 -1.35 3.09
N HIS A 114 12.55 -1.02 3.30
CA HIS A 114 13.66 -1.64 2.55
C HIS A 114 13.82 -3.12 2.88
N ARG A 115 13.73 -3.51 4.16
CA ARG A 115 13.74 -4.92 4.57
C ARG A 115 12.63 -5.72 3.89
N ILE A 116 11.41 -5.19 3.88
CA ILE A 116 10.26 -5.84 3.23
C ILE A 116 10.51 -6.05 1.73
N LEU A 117 11.01 -5.03 1.02
CA LEU A 117 11.30 -5.16 -0.41
C LEU A 117 12.44 -6.15 -0.68
N HIS A 118 13.48 -6.14 0.14
CA HIS A 118 14.60 -7.08 0.04
C HIS A 118 14.14 -8.53 0.22
N ASP A 119 13.32 -8.81 1.24
CA ASP A 119 12.79 -10.14 1.50
C ASP A 119 11.90 -10.63 0.34
N LEU A 120 11.06 -9.74 -0.21
CA LEU A 120 10.25 -10.03 -1.39
C LEU A 120 11.10 -10.47 -2.59
N ARG A 121 12.19 -9.75 -2.87
CA ARG A 121 13.08 -10.04 -4.00
C ARG A 121 13.78 -11.38 -3.82
N ASN A 122 14.25 -11.68 -2.61
CA ASN A 122 14.87 -12.97 -2.29
C ASN A 122 13.91 -14.15 -2.43
N ASN A 123 12.63 -13.94 -2.11
CA ASN A 123 11.60 -14.98 -2.20
C ASN A 123 11.06 -15.23 -3.62
N ASN A 124 11.38 -14.33 -4.58
CA ASN A 124 10.91 -14.40 -5.96
C ASN A 124 12.09 -14.62 -6.93
N SER A 125 12.33 -15.87 -7.34
CA SER A 125 13.48 -16.26 -8.20
C SER A 125 13.38 -15.79 -9.67
N THR A 126 12.39 -15.00 -10.08
CA THR A 126 12.20 -14.59 -11.49
C THR A 126 12.54 -13.11 -11.68
N HIS A 127 13.83 -12.79 -11.60
CA HIS A 127 14.35 -11.46 -11.94
C HIS A 127 14.41 -11.29 -13.46
N ILE A 128 13.26 -11.02 -14.10
CA ILE A 128 13.25 -10.50 -15.48
C ILE A 128 13.09 -8.98 -15.38
N GLN A 129 14.11 -8.25 -15.84
CA GLN A 129 14.30 -6.80 -15.72
C GLN A 129 13.48 -5.94 -16.71
N ASP A 130 12.50 -6.50 -17.45
CA ASP A 130 11.69 -5.64 -18.32
C ASP A 130 10.76 -4.73 -17.51
N SER A 131 10.66 -3.47 -17.94
CA SER A 131 9.71 -2.50 -17.42
C SER A 131 8.27 -3.01 -17.55
N ILE A 132 7.56 -3.13 -16.44
CA ILE A 132 6.16 -3.56 -16.40
C ILE A 132 5.28 -2.31 -16.41
N ARG A 133 4.28 -2.29 -17.29
CA ARG A 133 3.25 -1.26 -17.23
C ARG A 133 2.13 -1.63 -16.25
N ALA A 134 1.98 -0.84 -15.20
CA ALA A 134 0.96 -0.84 -14.17
C ALA A 134 0.34 0.58 -14.04
N THR A 135 -0.41 1.00 -15.05
CA THR A 135 -0.98 2.36 -15.15
C THR A 135 -2.22 2.61 -14.28
N PHE A 136 -2.62 1.64 -13.46
CA PHE A 136 -3.77 1.78 -12.57
C PHE A 136 -3.40 2.55 -11.30
N MET A 137 -4.41 3.15 -10.66
CA MET A 137 -4.24 4.01 -9.48
C MET A 137 -3.96 3.18 -8.23
N ALA A 138 -2.92 3.55 -7.49
CA ALA A 138 -2.63 3.01 -6.16
C ALA A 138 -3.10 3.95 -5.05
N ASP A 139 -2.82 5.25 -5.16
CA ASP A 139 -3.27 6.26 -4.19
C ASP A 139 -4.61 6.86 -4.65
N LEU A 140 -5.71 6.34 -4.11
CA LEU A 140 -7.06 6.72 -4.53
C LEU A 140 -7.44 8.13 -4.08
N ASP A 141 -6.85 8.62 -2.98
CA ASP A 141 -7.05 10.00 -2.53
C ASP A 141 -6.32 10.97 -3.44
N LEU A 142 -5.05 10.68 -3.76
CA LEU A 142 -4.27 11.50 -4.70
C LEU A 142 -4.86 11.50 -6.10
N ALA A 143 -5.48 10.40 -6.53
CA ALA A 143 -6.09 10.30 -7.86
C ALA A 143 -7.19 11.35 -8.11
N PHE A 144 -7.81 11.91 -7.07
CA PHE A 144 -8.81 12.99 -7.23
C PHE A 144 -8.18 14.31 -7.67
N SER A 145 -6.93 14.58 -7.29
CA SER A 145 -6.24 15.84 -7.60
C SER A 145 -5.17 15.69 -8.67
N ASP A 146 -4.42 14.59 -8.65
CA ASP A 146 -3.37 14.28 -9.62
C ASP A 146 -3.36 12.78 -9.99
N PRO A 147 -4.18 12.38 -10.98
CA PRO A 147 -4.23 11.00 -11.45
C PRO A 147 -2.89 10.46 -11.95
N ARG A 148 -2.00 11.31 -12.49
CA ARG A 148 -0.73 10.82 -13.06
C ARG A 148 0.21 10.37 -11.95
N SER A 149 0.32 11.18 -10.91
CA SER A 149 1.16 10.90 -9.73
C SER A 149 0.58 9.81 -8.82
N ALA A 150 -0.71 9.48 -8.97
CA ALA A 150 -1.41 8.45 -8.19
C ALA A 150 -1.24 7.01 -8.72
N THR A 151 -0.60 6.84 -9.88
CA THR A 151 -0.41 5.52 -10.50
C THR A 151 0.56 4.63 -9.74
N VAL A 152 0.40 3.31 -9.86
CA VAL A 152 1.33 2.33 -9.28
C VAL A 152 2.75 2.53 -9.81
N GLU A 153 2.92 2.76 -11.10
CA GLU A 153 4.23 3.04 -11.71
C GLU A 153 4.90 4.26 -11.06
N CYS A 154 4.22 5.41 -11.03
CA CYS A 154 4.81 6.64 -10.52
C CYS A 154 5.15 6.56 -9.02
N LEU A 155 4.30 5.93 -8.22
CA LEU A 155 4.57 5.75 -6.79
C LEU A 155 5.70 4.73 -6.54
N ALA A 156 5.84 3.72 -7.40
CA ALA A 156 6.94 2.78 -7.32
C ALA A 156 8.28 3.42 -7.71
N GLU A 157 8.30 4.27 -8.73
CA GLU A 157 9.48 5.04 -9.14
C GLU A 157 9.92 6.00 -8.01
N GLN A 158 8.99 6.74 -7.42
CA GLN A 158 9.27 7.61 -6.27
C GLN A 158 9.84 6.83 -5.07
N PHE A 159 9.39 5.59 -4.85
CA PHE A 159 9.97 4.71 -3.83
C PHE A 159 11.44 4.42 -4.11
N GLU A 160 11.76 4.07 -5.36
CA GLU A 160 13.12 3.72 -5.78
C GLU A 160 14.07 4.93 -5.74
N GLU A 161 13.60 6.09 -6.18
CA GLU A 161 14.35 7.35 -6.08
C GLU A 161 14.68 7.68 -4.62
N HIS A 162 13.69 7.56 -3.73
CA HIS A 162 13.89 7.76 -2.30
C HIS A 162 14.87 6.73 -1.68
N ALA A 163 14.80 5.47 -2.12
CA ALA A 163 15.73 4.43 -1.68
C ALA A 163 17.17 4.75 -2.11
N ALA A 164 17.37 5.08 -3.39
CA ALA A 164 18.69 5.42 -3.93
C ALA A 164 19.31 6.63 -3.21
N LEU A 165 18.52 7.68 -2.95
CA LEU A 165 18.97 8.87 -2.21
C LEU A 165 19.47 8.52 -0.81
N LYS A 166 18.77 7.62 -0.10
CA LYS A 166 19.17 7.19 1.24
C LYS A 166 20.48 6.41 1.24
N ASP A 167 20.66 5.54 0.25
CA ASP A 167 21.90 4.78 0.10
C ASP A 167 23.10 5.72 -0.11
N TYR A 168 22.94 6.79 -0.91
CA TYR A 168 23.98 7.81 -1.06
C TYR A 168 24.29 8.55 0.25
N THR A 169 23.29 8.95 1.03
CA THR A 169 23.52 9.67 2.29
C THR A 169 24.23 8.81 3.32
N ASN A 170 23.90 7.51 3.41
CA ASN A 170 24.54 6.59 4.34
C ASN A 170 26.03 6.38 3.98
N ILE A 171 26.37 6.29 2.69
CA ILE A 171 27.77 6.15 2.23
C ILE A 171 28.60 7.39 2.61
N LEU A 172 28.04 8.59 2.47
CA LEU A 172 28.74 9.84 2.80
C LEU A 172 28.97 10.00 4.31
N ASP A 173 28.03 9.52 5.13
CA ASP A 173 28.17 9.54 6.59
C ASP A 173 29.22 8.53 7.07
N GLU A 174 29.38 7.39 6.39
CA GLU A 174 30.42 6.39 6.68
C GLU A 174 31.82 6.85 6.22
N GLU A 175 31.95 7.48 5.04
CA GLU A 175 33.21 8.02 4.52
C GLU A 175 33.71 9.25 5.30
N GLY A 176 32.81 10.00 5.95
CA GLY A 176 33.14 11.13 6.81
C GLY A 176 33.82 10.76 8.14
N PHE A 177 33.74 9.49 8.55
CA PHE A 177 34.38 8.98 9.77
C PHE A 177 35.78 8.38 9.55
N GLU A 178 36.21 8.14 8.30
CA GLU A 178 37.52 7.55 8.00
C GLU A 178 38.64 8.56 7.70
N LEU A 179 38.37 9.87 7.72
CA LEU A 179 39.37 10.93 7.46
C LEU A 179 39.78 11.73 8.70
N GLY A 180 39.59 11.17 9.89
CA GLY A 180 39.95 11.78 11.17
C GLY A 180 40.87 10.92 12.03
N ASP A 181 42.07 10.61 11.53
CA ASP A 181 43.22 10.13 12.33
C ASP A 181 44.41 11.10 12.16
#